data_AF-A0A832X4T0-F1
#
_entry.id   AF-A0A832X4T0-F1
#
_cell.length_a   1.000
_cell.length_b   1.000
_cell.length_c   1.000
_cell.angle_alpha   90.00
_cell.angle_beta   90.00
_cell.angle_gamma   90.00
#
_symmetry.space_group_name_H-M   'P 1'
#
loop_
_entity.id
_entity.type
_entity.pdbx_description
1 polymer ?
#
loop_
_entity_poly.entity_id
_entity_poly.type
_entity_poly.pdbx_seq_one_letter_code
_entity_poly.pdbx_strand_id
1 'polypeptide(L)'
;MRKVQPHPEYPPEDGRYLRGNDYSPAAVVIILTYDAEAIPPEIEKLVRTGVEAGAALSGTLQTANIGIEKVICNIVANPNIR
;
A
#
# COMPACT_ATOMS: atom_id res chain seq x y z
N MET A 1 6.39 19.12 -9.01
CA MET A 1 5.10 19.06 -8.28
C MET A 1 5.34 19.40 -6.82
N ARG A 2 4.42 20.10 -6.15
CA ARG A 2 4.54 20.41 -4.71
C ARG A 2 4.36 19.13 -3.88
N LYS A 3 5.32 18.85 -3.01
CA LYS A 3 5.28 17.75 -2.04
C LYS A 3 4.91 18.29 -0.66
N VAL A 4 4.19 17.51 0.13
CA VAL A 4 3.72 17.87 1.47
C VAL A 4 4.16 16.79 2.44
N GLN A 5 4.66 17.17 3.62
CA GLN A 5 4.98 16.21 4.67
C GLN A 5 3.68 15.48 5.09
N PRO A 6 3.60 14.13 5.00
CA PRO A 6 2.44 13.39 5.50
C PRO A 6 2.26 13.58 7.01
N HIS A 7 1.06 13.26 7.49
CA HIS A 7 0.77 13.29 8.93
C HIS A 7 1.79 12.42 9.71
N PRO A 8 2.19 12.80 10.94
CA PRO A 8 3.14 12.01 11.72
C PRO A 8 2.70 10.55 11.96
N GLU A 9 1.39 10.33 12.05
CA GLU A 9 0.78 9.00 12.23
C GLU A 9 0.49 8.28 10.90
N TYR A 10 0.93 8.82 9.76
CA TYR A 10 0.79 8.12 8.49
C TYR A 10 1.74 6.90 8.41
N PRO A 11 1.30 5.75 7.87
CA PRO A 11 -0.10 5.40 7.54
C PRO A 11 -0.90 5.04 8.81
N PRO A 12 -2.16 5.53 8.95
CA PRO A 12 -2.95 5.33 10.17
C PRO A 12 -3.53 3.92 10.35
N GLU A 13 -3.70 3.15 9.28
CA GLU A 13 -4.29 1.81 9.33
C GLU A 13 -3.24 0.72 9.12
N ASP A 14 -3.06 -0.15 10.12
CA ASP A 14 -2.21 -1.33 10.01
C ASP A 14 -2.76 -2.33 8.98
N GLY A 15 -1.85 -3.00 8.26
CA GLY A 15 -2.21 -3.98 7.25
C GLY A 15 -1.03 -4.71 6.63
N ARG A 16 -1.28 -5.43 5.53
CA ARG A 16 -0.27 -6.19 4.80
C ARG A 16 0.32 -5.34 3.66
N TYR A 17 1.21 -4.42 4.01
CA TYR A 17 1.91 -3.56 3.06
C TYR A 17 3.34 -3.25 3.51
N LEU A 18 4.14 -2.75 2.59
CA LEU A 18 5.42 -2.12 2.84
C LEU A 18 5.31 -0.62 2.56
N ARG A 19 5.95 0.18 3.42
CA ARG A 19 6.10 1.62 3.25
C ARG A 19 7.39 1.92 2.50
N GLY A 20 7.28 2.69 1.44
CA GLY A 20 8.39 3.12 0.60
C GLY A 20 8.63 4.62 0.72
N ASN A 21 8.71 5.31 -0.41
CA ASN A 21 8.93 6.76 -0.43
C ASN A 21 7.60 7.51 -0.22
N ASP A 22 7.39 8.05 0.97
CA ASP A 22 6.22 8.85 1.34
C ASP A 22 5.88 10.02 0.39
N TYR A 23 6.88 10.52 -0.34
CA TYR A 23 6.70 11.58 -1.31
C TYR A 23 6.40 11.07 -2.72
N SER A 24 6.36 9.77 -2.93
CA SER A 24 5.98 9.17 -4.21
C SER A 24 4.50 9.40 -4.51
N PRO A 25 4.14 9.63 -5.79
CA PRO A 25 2.74 9.73 -6.17
C PRO A 25 2.02 8.38 -6.31
N ALA A 26 2.73 7.25 -6.29
CA ALA A 26 2.13 5.96 -6.58
C ALA A 26 1.90 5.12 -5.32
N ALA A 27 0.77 4.41 -5.27
CA ALA A 27 0.54 3.29 -4.36
C ALA A 27 0.18 2.04 -5.19
N VAL A 28 0.62 0.87 -4.75
CA VAL A 28 0.41 -0.40 -5.45
C VAL A 28 -0.43 -1.33 -4.60
N VAL A 29 -1.48 -1.88 -5.20
CA VAL A 29 -2.35 -2.88 -4.58
C VAL A 29 -2.30 -4.15 -5.41
N ILE A 30 -1.83 -5.24 -4.80
CA ILE A 30 -1.88 -6.58 -5.38
C ILE A 30 -3.16 -7.25 -4.89
N ILE A 31 -4.12 -7.40 -5.78
CA ILE A 31 -5.39 -8.06 -5.49
C ILE A 31 -5.14 -9.55 -5.38
N LEU A 32 -5.46 -10.12 -4.22
CA LEU A 32 -5.29 -11.55 -3.98
C LEU A 32 -6.47 -12.33 -4.54
N THR A 33 -6.15 -13.42 -5.25
CA THR A 33 -7.12 -14.42 -5.73
C THR A 33 -6.90 -15.77 -5.05
N TYR A 34 -6.18 -15.77 -3.93
CA TYR A 34 -5.78 -16.95 -3.17
C TYR A 34 -6.37 -16.88 -1.76
N ASP A 35 -6.65 -18.04 -1.18
CA ASP A 35 -6.91 -18.13 0.25
C ASP A 35 -5.67 -17.70 1.04
N ALA A 36 -5.88 -17.21 2.27
CA ALA A 36 -4.82 -16.56 3.05
C ALA A 36 -3.62 -17.49 3.33
N GLU A 37 -3.88 -18.79 3.42
CA GLU A 37 -2.92 -19.86 3.68
C GLU A 37 -2.23 -20.36 2.40
N ALA A 38 -2.75 -19.99 1.23
CA ALA A 38 -2.30 -20.47 -0.08
C ALA A 38 -1.67 -19.35 -0.94
N ILE A 39 -1.35 -18.20 -0.35
CA ILE A 39 -0.70 -17.09 -1.04
C ILE A 39 0.71 -17.53 -1.49
N PRO A 40 1.02 -17.52 -2.79
CA PRO A 40 2.35 -17.89 -3.27
C PRO A 40 3.43 -16.90 -2.79
N PRO A 41 4.65 -17.36 -2.46
CA PRO A 41 5.76 -16.48 -2.04
C PRO A 41 6.10 -15.39 -3.06
N GLU A 42 5.82 -15.62 -4.34
CA GLU A 42 6.03 -14.64 -5.42
C GLU A 42 5.20 -13.36 -5.22
N ILE A 43 4.07 -13.43 -4.50
CA ILE A 43 3.28 -12.25 -4.17
C ILE A 43 4.06 -11.30 -3.26
N GLU A 44 4.83 -11.82 -2.30
CA GLU A 44 5.69 -10.99 -1.45
C GLU A 44 6.76 -10.28 -2.29
N LYS A 45 7.28 -10.96 -3.32
CA LYS A 45 8.21 -10.36 -4.27
C LYS A 45 7.55 -9.20 -5.03
N LEU A 46 6.31 -9.35 -5.50
CA LEU A 46 5.57 -8.26 -6.16
C LEU A 46 5.38 -7.05 -5.22
N VAL A 47 4.99 -7.30 -3.97
CA VAL A 47 4.86 -6.26 -2.94
C VAL A 47 6.18 -5.50 -2.79
N ARG A 48 7.29 -6.23 -2.64
CA ARG A 48 8.63 -5.65 -2.49
C ARG A 48 9.08 -4.86 -3.71
N THR A 49 8.86 -5.40 -4.91
CA THR A 49 9.18 -4.70 -6.16
C THR A 49 8.45 -3.37 -6.28
N GLY A 50 7.22 -3.25 -5.77
CA GLY A 50 6.49 -1.98 -5.74
C GLY A 50 7.22 -0.87 -4.97
N VAL A 51 7.71 -1.15 -3.76
CA VAL A 51 8.47 -0.15 -2.98
C VAL A 51 9.87 0.09 -3.55
N GLU A 52 10.54 -0.95 -4.06
CA GLU A 52 11.86 -0.84 -4.72
C GLU A 52 11.79 0.01 -6.01
N ALA A 53 10.67 -0.07 -6.74
CA ALA A 53 10.37 0.79 -7.88
C ALA A 53 9.97 2.22 -7.50
N GLY A 54 9.85 2.51 -6.19
CA GLY A 54 9.64 3.85 -5.66
C GLY A 54 8.19 4.19 -5.31
N ALA A 55 7.29 3.22 -5.14
CA ALA A 55 5.95 3.49 -4.62
C ALA A 55 5.98 3.99 -3.16
N ALA A 56 4.98 4.78 -2.76
CA ALA A 56 4.79 5.22 -1.38
C ALA A 56 4.33 4.07 -0.49
N LEU A 57 3.41 3.26 -1.00
CA LEU A 57 2.88 2.06 -0.37
C LEU A 57 2.78 0.95 -1.41
N SER A 58 3.05 -0.28 -1.01
CA SER A 58 2.81 -1.47 -1.82
C SER A 58 2.30 -2.58 -0.91
N GLY A 59 1.17 -3.20 -1.23
CA GLY A 59 0.57 -4.20 -0.34
C GLY A 59 -0.47 -5.08 -1.01
N THR A 60 -1.00 -6.03 -0.25
CA THR A 60 -2.01 -6.98 -0.73
C THR A 60 -3.42 -6.59 -0.29
N LEU A 61 -4.42 -6.94 -1.09
CA LEU A 61 -5.84 -6.72 -0.80
C LEU A 61 -6.61 -8.04 -0.96
N GLN A 62 -7.22 -8.51 0.13
CA GLN A 62 -8.00 -9.76 0.17
C GLN A 62 -9.52 -9.48 0.13
N THR A 63 -10.00 -8.55 0.96
CA THR A 63 -11.44 -8.37 1.17
C THR A 63 -11.95 -7.12 0.48
N ALA A 64 -13.09 -7.25 -0.22
CA ALA A 64 -13.75 -6.16 -0.93
C ALA A 64 -14.55 -5.20 -0.01
N ASN A 65 -14.22 -5.17 1.28
CA ASN A 65 -14.84 -4.31 2.30
C ASN A 65 -13.75 -3.67 3.19
N ILE A 66 -13.47 -4.23 4.37
CA ILE A 66 -12.48 -3.75 5.35
C ILE A 66 -11.10 -3.55 4.71
N GLY A 67 -10.68 -4.43 3.78
CA GLY A 67 -9.43 -4.26 3.06
C GLY A 67 -9.41 -2.99 2.22
N ILE A 68 -10.50 -2.70 1.49
CA ILE A 68 -10.65 -1.48 0.70
C ILE A 68 -10.73 -0.25 1.60
N GLU A 69 -11.49 -0.32 2.70
CA GLU A 69 -11.60 0.76 3.69
C GLU A 69 -10.21 1.18 4.19
N LYS A 70 -9.37 0.22 4.59
CA LYS A 70 -7.99 0.47 5.04
C LYS A 70 -7.10 1.07 3.95
N VAL A 71 -7.20 0.56 2.72
CA VAL A 71 -6.47 1.10 1.57
C VAL A 71 -6.84 2.58 1.36
N ILE A 72 -8.13 2.91 1.37
CA ILE A 72 -8.60 4.29 1.18
C ILE A 72 -8.10 5.18 2.32
N CYS A 73 -8.26 4.77 3.60
CA CYS A 73 -7.79 5.52 4.76
C CYS A 73 -6.29 5.85 4.66
N ASN A 74 -5.46 4.88 4.29
CA ASN A 74 -4.04 5.10 4.11
C ASN A 74 -3.72 6.01 2.92
N ILE A 75 -4.38 5.86 1.77
CA ILE A 75 -4.14 6.71 0.60
C ILE A 75 -4.48 8.18 0.90
N VAL A 76 -5.67 8.46 1.45
CA VAL A 76 -6.11 9.85 1.67
C VAL A 76 -5.33 10.56 2.77
N ALA A 77 -4.71 9.82 3.70
CA ALA A 77 -3.84 10.36 4.73
C ALA A 77 -2.49 10.89 4.17
N ASN A 78 -2.15 10.60 2.91
CA ASN A 78 -0.96 11.12 2.23
C ASN A 78 -1.31 11.84 0.92
N PRO A 79 -1.39 13.19 0.95
CA PRO A 79 -1.72 14.01 -0.23
C PRO A 79 -0.74 13.92 -1.40
N ASN A 80 0.41 13.27 -1.20
CA ASN A 80 1.39 13.08 -2.27
C ASN A 80 0.97 11.99 -3.26
N ILE A 81 0.12 11.03 -2.86
CA ILE A 81 -0.37 9.90 -3.66
C ILE A 81 -1.48 10.39 -4.60
N ARG A 82 -1.39 10.10 -5.90
CA ARG A 82 -2.21 10.67 -6.99
C ARG A 82 -2.53 9.65 -8.07
#